data_AF-A0AAD1ZU33-F1
#
_entry.id   AF-A0AAD1ZU33-F1
#
_cell.length_a   1.000
_cell.length_b   1.000
_cell.length_c   1.000
_cell.angle_alpha   90.00
_cell.angle_beta   90.00
_cell.angle_gamma   90.00
#
_symmetry.space_group_name_H-M   'P 1'
#
loop_
_entity.id
_entity.type
_entity.pdbx_description
1 polymer ?
#
loop_
_entity_poly.entity_id
_entity_poly.type
_entity_poly.pdbx_seq_one_letter_code
_entity_poly.pdbx_strand_id
1 'polypeptide(L)'
;MSAKLTKSLRVNCFGRPGICSCYKLTWTGISESVYLPLSRRLISSLFDLEQIRTKSGAFVSIVGLVIMATLFFHELTYYLSTYTVHQMEVDLKRGETLPININMTFPSLPCDVLSVDAIDMSGKHEVDLDTNIWKLRLSNDGHIIGTEYLSDLVEKERAAHAHDDHKDHHEESDHKIELHSFDKEAENMIKKVKQALANGEGCRVYGVLDVQRVAGNFHISVHGLNIFIAQMIFEGSSHVNVSHIIHDLSFGPKYPGIHNPLDGTLRILRGASGAFKYYIKIVPTEYKYISKEVLPTNQFSVTEYFSPINEFDRKWPAVYFLYDFSPITVTIREERRSFLHFITRLCAVLGGTFALTGMLDRWMYRFIEAVTKPNTSSILR
;
A
#
# COMPACT_ATOMS: atom_id res chain seq x y z
N MET A 1 -22.01 70.82 -8.09
CA MET A 1 -22.41 70.21 -9.37
C MET A 1 -21.82 68.81 -9.39
N SER A 2 -22.60 67.78 -9.02
CA SER A 2 -22.11 66.40 -9.02
C SER A 2 -23.23 65.49 -9.49
N ALA A 3 -22.97 64.78 -10.60
CA ALA A 3 -23.94 64.01 -11.35
C ALA A 3 -24.30 62.71 -10.61
N LYS A 4 -25.60 62.44 -10.46
CA LYS A 4 -26.11 61.12 -10.10
C LYS A 4 -26.14 60.26 -11.37
N LEU A 5 -25.25 59.28 -11.48
CA LEU A 5 -25.41 58.19 -12.45
C LEU A 5 -26.26 57.08 -11.83
N THR A 6 -27.49 56.94 -12.31
CA THR A 6 -28.35 55.77 -12.08
C THR A 6 -28.05 54.73 -13.16
N LYS A 7 -27.41 53.62 -12.81
CA LYS A 7 -27.38 52.41 -13.67
C LYS A 7 -28.52 51.48 -13.27
N SER A 8 -29.43 51.26 -14.20
CA SER A 8 -30.51 50.27 -14.13
C SER A 8 -30.04 48.97 -14.77
N LEU A 9 -29.95 47.88 -14.01
CA LEU A 9 -29.77 46.54 -14.57
C LEU A 9 -31.14 45.90 -14.79
N ARG A 10 -31.41 45.52 -16.04
CA ARG A 10 -32.65 44.87 -16.49
C ARG A 10 -32.44 43.35 -16.41
N VAL A 11 -33.20 42.65 -15.57
CA VAL A 11 -33.19 41.17 -15.50
C VAL A 11 -34.42 40.65 -16.24
N ASN A 12 -34.21 39.87 -17.30
CA ASN A 12 -35.27 39.16 -18.02
C ASN A 12 -35.69 37.92 -17.21
N CYS A 13 -36.99 37.74 -16.99
CA CYS A 13 -37.60 36.51 -16.47
C CYS A 13 -38.54 35.93 -17.54
N PHE A 14 -38.37 34.66 -17.89
CA PHE A 14 -39.23 33.92 -18.82
C PHE A 14 -39.97 32.81 -18.03
N GLY A 15 -41.31 32.77 -18.08
CA GLY A 15 -42.11 31.53 -17.91
C GLY A 15 -43.07 31.36 -16.71
N ARG A 16 -44.30 31.92 -16.81
CA ARG A 16 -45.65 31.42 -16.38
C ARG A 16 -45.96 31.08 -14.89
N PRO A 17 -47.26 31.06 -14.47
CA PRO A 17 -47.79 32.11 -13.57
C PRO A 17 -48.14 31.60 -12.16
N GLY A 18 -47.81 32.40 -11.15
CA GLY A 18 -48.31 32.23 -9.79
C GLY A 18 -47.22 32.45 -8.76
N ILE A 19 -47.24 33.64 -8.14
CA ILE A 19 -46.41 34.09 -7.01
C ILE A 19 -44.99 34.58 -7.41
N CYS A 20 -44.91 35.83 -7.87
CA CYS A 20 -43.69 36.63 -7.82
C CYS A 20 -43.83 37.66 -6.69
N SER A 21 -43.14 37.44 -5.57
CA SER A 21 -42.96 38.46 -4.53
C SER A 21 -41.78 39.35 -4.93
N CYS A 22 -42.07 40.59 -5.34
CA CYS A 22 -41.06 41.60 -5.61
C CYS A 22 -40.52 42.15 -4.28
N TYR A 23 -39.42 41.60 -3.76
CA TYR A 23 -38.67 42.25 -2.70
C TYR A 23 -37.81 43.37 -3.28
N LYS A 24 -38.19 44.61 -2.99
CA LYS A 24 -37.43 45.82 -3.31
C LYS A 24 -36.26 45.92 -2.34
N LEU A 25 -35.14 45.26 -2.63
CA LEU A 25 -33.89 45.43 -1.90
C LEU A 25 -33.27 46.78 -2.28
N THR A 26 -33.61 47.81 -1.50
CA THR A 26 -32.87 49.07 -1.48
C THR A 26 -31.51 48.82 -0.84
N TRP A 27 -30.48 48.67 -1.66
CA TRP A 27 -29.10 48.79 -1.21
C TRP A 27 -28.81 50.27 -0.96
N THR A 28 -28.96 50.71 0.28
CA THR A 28 -28.25 51.91 0.74
C THR A 28 -26.77 51.54 0.76
N GLY A 29 -26.00 52.24 -0.08
CA GLY A 29 -24.55 52.07 -0.17
C GLY A 29 -23.94 52.22 1.22
N ILE A 30 -23.47 51.10 1.77
CA ILE A 30 -22.58 51.09 2.92
C ILE A 30 -21.26 51.64 2.39
N SER A 31 -21.00 52.90 2.73
CA SER A 31 -19.75 53.58 2.42
C SER A 31 -18.55 52.74 2.86
N GLU A 32 -17.48 52.80 2.07
CA GLU A 32 -16.12 52.30 2.36
C GLU A 32 -15.52 52.77 3.70
N SER A 33 -16.24 53.54 4.52
CA SER A 33 -15.78 54.05 5.81
C SER A 33 -15.96 53.09 7.00
N VAL A 34 -16.60 51.92 6.83
CA VAL A 34 -16.89 51.00 7.97
C VAL A 34 -15.87 49.86 8.12
N TYR A 35 -15.10 49.51 7.09
CA TYR A 35 -14.07 48.45 7.19
C TYR A 35 -12.74 48.92 7.79
N LEU A 36 -12.38 50.20 7.63
CA LEU A 36 -11.16 50.79 8.17
C LEU A 36 -11.14 51.05 9.69
N PRO A 37 -12.25 51.39 10.39
CA PRO A 37 -12.22 51.62 11.83
C PRO A 37 -12.21 50.33 12.65
N LEU A 38 -12.69 49.19 12.12
CA LEU A 38 -12.66 47.91 12.85
C LEU A 38 -11.26 47.29 12.84
N SER A 39 -10.54 47.34 11.72
CA SER A 39 -9.15 46.86 11.66
C SER A 39 -8.20 47.76 12.45
N ARG A 40 -8.38 49.10 12.42
CA ARG A 40 -7.62 50.03 13.27
C ARG A 40 -7.95 49.90 14.75
N ARG A 41 -9.19 49.55 15.13
CA ARG A 41 -9.56 49.25 16.54
C ARG A 41 -9.03 47.90 17.02
N LEU A 42 -8.99 46.88 16.17
CA LEU A 42 -8.35 45.60 16.47
C LEU A 42 -6.83 45.72 16.59
N ILE A 43 -6.19 46.52 15.73
CA ILE A 43 -4.74 46.78 15.79
C ILE A 43 -4.36 47.70 16.95
N SER A 44 -5.18 48.71 17.30
CA SER A 44 -4.93 49.53 18.50
C SER A 44 -5.19 48.75 19.79
N SER A 45 -6.23 47.91 19.86
CA SER A 45 -6.43 47.02 21.03
C SER A 45 -5.38 45.90 21.15
N LEU A 46 -4.73 45.50 20.04
CA LEU A 46 -3.52 44.66 20.06
C LEU A 46 -2.30 45.40 20.63
N PHE A 47 -2.23 46.73 20.52
CA PHE A 47 -1.13 47.57 21.03
C PHE A 47 -1.40 48.16 22.43
N ASP A 48 -2.66 48.34 22.84
CA ASP A 48 -3.04 48.98 24.11
C ASP A 48 -2.86 48.08 25.36
N LEU A 49 -2.49 46.81 25.19
CA LEU A 49 -2.08 45.93 26.30
C LEU A 49 -0.63 46.16 26.77
N GLU A 50 0.11 47.07 26.14
CA GLU A 50 1.50 47.35 26.50
C GLU A 50 1.65 48.35 27.68
N GLN A 51 0.54 48.87 28.22
CA GLN A 51 0.59 49.98 29.17
C GLN A 51 0.15 49.65 30.61
N ILE A 52 0.71 48.58 31.19
CA ILE A 52 1.01 48.56 32.63
C ILE A 52 2.41 47.97 32.80
N ARG A 53 3.42 48.85 32.98
CA ARG A 53 4.83 48.46 33.20
C ARG A 53 4.99 47.65 34.49
N THR A 54 4.74 46.35 34.42
CA THR A 54 5.11 45.36 35.44
C THR A 54 5.94 44.26 34.77
N LYS A 55 7.05 43.85 35.41
CA LYS A 55 7.98 42.83 34.87
C LYS A 55 7.28 41.49 34.60
N SER A 56 6.19 41.21 35.32
CA SER A 56 5.37 40.01 35.18
C SER A 56 4.51 40.00 33.91
N GLY A 57 3.94 41.15 33.51
CA GLY A 57 3.12 41.25 32.30
C GLY A 57 3.91 40.96 31.02
N ALA A 58 5.16 41.42 30.95
CA ALA A 58 6.05 41.12 29.82
C ALA A 58 6.30 39.62 29.63
N PHE A 59 6.43 38.86 30.73
CA PHE A 59 6.62 37.42 30.68
C PHE A 59 5.40 36.69 30.10
N VAL A 60 4.19 37.06 30.53
CA VAL A 60 2.93 36.45 30.04
C VAL A 60 2.72 36.75 28.56
N SER A 61 3.04 37.96 28.10
CA SER A 61 2.94 38.32 26.68
C SER A 61 3.90 37.51 25.80
N ILE A 62 5.14 37.27 26.24
CA ILE A 62 6.11 36.45 25.51
C ILE A 62 5.62 34.99 25.42
N VAL A 63 5.17 34.42 26.54
CA VAL A 63 4.63 33.06 26.57
C VAL A 63 3.39 32.94 25.68
N GLY A 64 2.49 33.93 25.73
CA GLY A 64 1.30 33.99 24.88
C GLY A 64 1.62 34.02 23.39
N LEU A 65 2.62 34.80 22.98
CA LEU A 65 3.07 34.87 21.58
C LEU A 65 3.66 33.54 21.11
N VAL A 66 4.47 32.87 21.94
CA VAL A 66 5.03 31.55 21.62
C VAL A 66 3.92 30.50 21.44
N ILE A 67 2.93 30.48 22.34
CA ILE A 67 1.78 29.57 22.21
C ILE A 67 0.97 29.88 20.95
N MET A 68 0.74 31.16 20.64
CA MET A 68 0.02 31.56 19.43
C MET A 68 0.77 31.14 18.16
N ALA A 69 2.08 31.35 18.10
CA ALA A 69 2.91 30.96 16.97
C ALA A 69 2.90 29.43 16.77
N THR A 70 3.09 28.65 17.84
CA THR A 70 3.08 27.17 17.77
C THR A 70 1.74 26.63 17.31
N LEU A 71 0.62 27.14 17.83
CA LEU A 71 -0.72 26.75 17.38
C LEU A 71 -0.98 27.16 15.92
N PHE A 72 -0.50 28.33 15.51
CA PHE A 72 -0.59 28.77 14.11
C PHE A 72 0.16 27.84 13.17
N PHE A 73 1.42 27.49 13.48
CA PHE A 73 2.21 26.55 12.68
C PHE A 73 1.56 25.17 12.64
N HIS A 74 1.00 24.70 13.76
CA HIS A 74 0.29 23.44 13.79
C HIS A 74 -0.97 23.46 12.90
N GLU A 75 -1.78 24.51 12.96
CA GLU A 75 -2.96 24.67 12.08
C GLU A 75 -2.57 24.81 10.61
N LEU A 76 -1.48 25.52 10.31
CA LEU A 76 -0.96 25.66 8.96
C LEU A 76 -0.51 24.31 8.40
N THR A 77 0.29 23.55 9.16
CA THR A 77 0.71 22.21 8.76
C THR A 77 -0.50 21.27 8.62
N TYR A 78 -1.47 21.36 9.53
CA TYR A 78 -2.70 20.58 9.45
C TYR A 78 -3.55 20.95 8.23
N TYR A 79 -3.56 22.22 7.81
CA TYR A 79 -4.25 22.65 6.59
C TYR A 79 -3.54 22.19 5.31
N LEU A 80 -2.20 22.23 5.31
CA LEU A 80 -1.38 21.79 4.19
C LEU A 80 -1.33 20.26 4.07
N SER A 81 -1.56 19.54 5.16
CA SER A 81 -1.66 18.08 5.17
C SER A 81 -2.91 17.60 4.44
N THR A 82 -2.73 16.55 3.65
CA THR A 82 -3.77 15.92 2.84
C THR A 82 -4.44 14.81 3.66
N TYR A 83 -5.70 14.53 3.38
CA TYR A 83 -6.42 13.41 4.01
C TYR A 83 -7.06 12.53 2.96
N THR A 84 -7.20 11.24 3.25
CA THR A 84 -7.81 10.26 2.35
C THR A 84 -9.26 9.98 2.72
N VAL A 85 -10.12 9.89 1.71
CA VAL A 85 -11.53 9.52 1.85
C VAL A 85 -11.78 8.22 1.12
N HIS A 86 -12.44 7.26 1.77
CA HIS A 86 -12.75 5.95 1.21
C HIS A 86 -14.22 5.87 0.83
N GLN A 87 -14.49 5.52 -0.43
CA GLN A 87 -15.83 5.30 -0.96
C GLN A 87 -15.91 3.90 -1.56
N MET A 88 -17.05 3.23 -1.40
CA MET A 88 -17.26 1.87 -1.90
C MET A 88 -18.32 1.89 -3.00
N GLU A 89 -18.00 1.28 -4.13
CA GLU A 89 -18.84 1.19 -5.32
C GLU A 89 -18.85 -0.25 -5.85
N VAL A 90 -19.78 -0.60 -6.73
CA VAL A 90 -19.80 -1.92 -7.36
C VAL A 90 -18.77 -1.98 -8.48
N ASP A 91 -18.03 -3.08 -8.57
CA ASP A 91 -17.05 -3.27 -9.63
C ASP A 91 -17.72 -3.59 -10.98
N LEU A 92 -17.62 -2.67 -11.93
CA LEU A 92 -18.16 -2.83 -13.28
C LEU A 92 -17.06 -3.11 -14.33
N LYS A 93 -15.79 -3.06 -13.93
CA LYS A 93 -14.66 -3.22 -14.86
C LYS A 93 -14.40 -4.70 -15.16
N ARG A 94 -14.12 -5.01 -16.43
CA ARG A 94 -13.81 -6.36 -16.90
C ARG A 94 -12.67 -6.34 -17.91
N GLY A 95 -11.86 -7.41 -17.92
CA GLY A 95 -10.91 -7.69 -19.01
C GLY A 95 -9.53 -7.03 -18.91
N GLU A 96 -9.17 -6.46 -17.76
CA GLU A 96 -7.81 -5.98 -17.50
C GLU A 96 -6.91 -7.15 -17.04
N THR A 97 -5.59 -7.04 -17.24
CA THR A 97 -4.62 -7.94 -16.62
C THR A 97 -4.30 -7.47 -15.20
N LEU A 98 -3.91 -8.41 -14.34
CA LEU A 98 -3.50 -8.17 -12.97
C LEU A 98 -2.04 -8.61 -12.80
N PRO A 99 -1.09 -7.69 -12.64
CA PRO A 99 0.28 -8.05 -12.29
C PRO A 99 0.34 -8.45 -10.81
N ILE A 100 0.79 -9.66 -10.52
CA ILE A 100 1.01 -10.19 -9.18
C ILE A 100 2.51 -10.13 -8.90
N ASN A 101 2.93 -9.27 -7.97
CA ASN A 101 4.32 -9.20 -7.54
C ASN A 101 4.56 -10.25 -6.46
N ILE A 102 5.53 -11.12 -6.68
CA ILE A 102 5.89 -12.21 -5.78
C ILE A 102 7.34 -12.02 -5.34
N ASN A 103 7.60 -12.14 -4.04
CA ASN A 103 8.95 -12.24 -3.49
C ASN A 103 8.92 -13.18 -2.28
N MET A 104 9.36 -14.41 -2.49
CA MET A 104 9.26 -15.50 -1.51
C MET A 104 10.55 -16.29 -1.44
N THR A 105 10.84 -16.88 -0.28
CA THR A 105 12.03 -17.71 -0.06
C THR A 105 11.64 -19.05 0.51
N PHE A 106 12.18 -20.12 -0.08
CA PHE A 106 12.03 -21.51 0.33
C PHE A 106 13.38 -22.03 0.82
N PRO A 107 13.65 -22.02 2.14
CA PRO A 107 14.96 -22.39 2.68
C PRO A 107 15.31 -23.87 2.54
N SER A 108 14.32 -24.75 2.30
CA SER A 108 14.52 -26.21 2.26
C SER A 108 14.28 -26.82 0.88
N LEU A 109 14.16 -25.99 -0.16
CA LEU A 109 13.94 -26.43 -1.53
C LEU A 109 14.92 -25.74 -2.48
N PRO A 110 15.70 -26.50 -3.28
CA PRO A 110 16.57 -25.92 -4.30
C PRO A 110 15.77 -25.38 -5.48
N CYS A 111 16.34 -24.44 -6.24
CA CYS A 111 15.64 -23.79 -7.36
C CYS A 111 15.32 -24.71 -8.53
N ASP A 112 16.14 -25.76 -8.75
CA ASP A 112 16.01 -26.71 -9.86
C ASP A 112 14.67 -27.47 -9.84
N VAL A 113 14.10 -27.75 -8.66
CA VAL A 113 12.85 -28.51 -8.52
C VAL A 113 11.62 -27.63 -8.38
N LEU A 114 11.81 -26.34 -8.11
CA LEU A 114 10.73 -25.44 -7.76
C LEU A 114 10.08 -24.87 -9.02
N SER A 115 8.79 -25.12 -9.21
CA SER A 115 7.98 -24.55 -10.29
C SER A 115 6.98 -23.54 -9.75
N VAL A 116 6.67 -22.53 -10.57
CA VAL A 116 5.59 -21.57 -10.30
C VAL A 116 4.57 -21.75 -11.41
N ASP A 117 3.37 -22.19 -11.03
CA ASP A 117 2.31 -22.54 -11.96
C ASP A 117 1.07 -21.68 -11.68
N ALA A 118 0.42 -21.18 -12.73
CA ALA A 118 -0.81 -20.39 -12.62
C ALA A 118 -1.94 -21.00 -13.46
N ILE A 119 -3.14 -21.08 -12.86
CA ILE A 119 -4.34 -21.64 -13.48
C ILE A 119 -5.49 -20.67 -13.24
N ASP A 120 -6.06 -20.16 -14.32
CA ASP A 120 -7.27 -19.32 -14.27
C ASP A 120 -8.56 -20.17 -14.26
N MET A 121 -9.71 -19.57 -13.90
CA MET A 121 -11.02 -20.24 -13.96
C MET A 121 -11.42 -20.71 -15.36
N SER A 122 -10.80 -20.19 -16.42
CA SER A 122 -11.05 -20.64 -17.80
C SER A 122 -10.32 -21.94 -18.12
N GLY A 123 -9.51 -22.46 -17.18
CA GLY A 123 -8.67 -23.64 -17.38
C GLY A 123 -7.49 -23.36 -18.31
N LYS A 124 -7.15 -22.09 -18.55
CA LYS A 124 -5.91 -21.74 -19.24
C LYS A 124 -4.78 -21.98 -18.24
N HIS A 125 -4.04 -23.06 -18.48
CA HIS A 125 -2.80 -23.33 -17.77
C HIS A 125 -1.70 -22.46 -18.39
N GLU A 126 -1.20 -21.50 -17.64
CA GLU A 126 0.06 -20.84 -17.95
C GLU A 126 1.11 -21.55 -17.10
N VAL A 127 1.74 -22.57 -17.70
CA VAL A 127 2.85 -23.31 -17.11
C VAL A 127 4.13 -22.54 -17.43
N ASP A 128 4.95 -22.31 -16.40
CA ASP A 128 6.26 -21.66 -16.53
C ASP A 128 6.18 -20.33 -17.28
N LEU A 129 5.59 -19.31 -16.64
CA LEU A 129 5.51 -17.95 -17.20
C LEU A 129 6.91 -17.37 -17.42
N ASP A 130 7.46 -17.66 -18.60
CA ASP A 130 8.85 -17.47 -19.03
C ASP A 130 9.34 -16.03 -19.05
N THR A 131 8.47 -15.06 -18.76
CA THR A 131 8.85 -13.66 -18.75
C THR A 131 8.49 -13.05 -17.40
N ASN A 132 9.51 -12.70 -16.61
CA ASN A 132 9.48 -11.85 -15.40
C ASN A 132 9.61 -12.54 -14.02
N ILE A 133 9.77 -13.86 -13.94
CA ILE A 133 10.08 -14.57 -12.67
C ILE A 133 11.55 -15.00 -12.62
N TRP A 134 12.19 -14.74 -11.48
CA TRP A 134 13.61 -15.02 -11.24
C TRP A 134 13.77 -15.96 -10.04
N LYS A 135 14.68 -16.93 -10.16
CA LYS A 135 15.03 -17.88 -9.11
C LYS A 135 16.48 -17.66 -8.67
N LEU A 136 16.68 -17.34 -7.40
CA LEU A 136 18.00 -17.15 -6.79
C LEU A 136 18.32 -18.33 -5.89
N ARG A 137 19.44 -18.98 -6.17
CA ARG A 137 19.95 -20.07 -5.34
C ARG A 137 20.55 -19.49 -4.07
N LEU A 138 20.12 -20.03 -2.93
CA LEU A 138 20.55 -19.60 -1.61
C LEU A 138 21.36 -20.70 -0.92
N SER A 139 22.38 -20.27 -0.18
CA SER A 139 23.06 -21.10 0.81
C SER A 139 22.16 -21.39 2.00
N ASN A 140 22.54 -22.35 2.83
CA ASN A 140 21.89 -22.67 4.12
C ASN A 140 21.80 -21.44 5.06
N ASP A 141 22.79 -20.55 4.97
CA ASP A 141 22.92 -19.30 5.70
C ASP A 141 22.21 -18.11 5.03
N GLY A 142 21.50 -18.33 3.92
CA GLY A 142 20.68 -17.34 3.23
C GLY A 142 21.43 -16.40 2.29
N HIS A 143 22.73 -16.63 2.07
CA HIS A 143 23.52 -15.90 1.08
C HIS A 143 23.21 -16.38 -0.34
N ILE A 144 23.26 -15.46 -1.32
CA ILE A 144 23.01 -15.78 -2.72
C ILE A 144 24.27 -16.43 -3.31
N ILE A 145 24.16 -17.70 -3.71
CA ILE A 145 25.27 -18.47 -4.31
C ILE A 145 25.26 -18.35 -5.84
N GLY A 146 24.08 -18.18 -6.44
CA GLY A 146 23.94 -18.07 -7.89
C GLY A 146 22.57 -17.58 -8.30
N THR A 147 22.51 -17.01 -9.50
CA THR A 147 21.27 -16.59 -10.16
C THR A 147 21.04 -17.52 -11.33
N GLU A 148 19.90 -18.20 -11.37
CA GLU A 148 19.54 -19.07 -12.49
C GLU A 148 18.41 -18.39 -13.27
N TYR A 149 18.67 -18.08 -14.54
CA TYR A 149 17.66 -17.57 -15.44
C TYR A 149 16.97 -18.75 -16.13
N LEU A 150 15.63 -18.75 -16.15
CA LEU A 150 14.86 -19.85 -16.70
C LEU A 150 15.03 -19.99 -18.24
N SER A 151 15.51 -18.96 -18.94
CA SER A 151 15.71 -19.03 -20.40
C SER A 151 16.99 -19.76 -20.85
N ASP A 152 17.89 -20.14 -19.95
CA ASP A 152 19.13 -20.86 -20.33
C ASP A 152 18.87 -22.29 -20.85
N LEU A 153 17.65 -22.81 -20.67
CA LEU A 153 17.23 -24.10 -21.25
C LEU A 153 16.86 -23.99 -22.74
N VAL A 154 16.34 -22.84 -23.20
CA VAL A 154 15.89 -22.64 -24.59
C VAL A 154 17.05 -22.36 -25.54
N GLU A 155 18.11 -21.68 -25.08
CA GLU A 155 19.31 -21.47 -25.90
C GLU A 155 20.06 -22.78 -26.14
N LYS A 156 19.93 -23.74 -25.21
CA LYS A 156 20.47 -25.09 -25.34
C LYS A 156 19.66 -25.98 -26.30
N GLU A 157 18.33 -25.87 -26.31
CA GLU A 157 17.48 -26.52 -27.33
C GLU A 157 17.69 -25.93 -28.73
N ARG A 158 17.81 -24.60 -28.86
CA ARG A 158 18.05 -23.96 -30.17
C ARG A 158 19.44 -24.22 -30.72
N ALA A 159 20.47 -24.32 -29.86
CA ALA A 159 21.81 -24.71 -30.28
C ALA A 159 21.93 -26.20 -30.65
N ALA A 160 21.11 -27.07 -30.04
CA ALA A 160 21.05 -28.49 -30.40
C ALA A 160 20.35 -28.73 -31.75
N HIS A 161 19.36 -27.92 -32.11
CA HIS A 161 18.62 -28.05 -33.37
C HIS A 161 19.25 -27.30 -34.58
N ALA A 162 20.24 -26.44 -34.36
CA ALA A 162 20.89 -25.68 -35.44
C ALA A 162 22.08 -26.39 -36.11
N HIS A 163 22.37 -27.65 -35.74
CA HIS A 163 23.51 -28.41 -36.24
C HIS A 163 23.17 -29.61 -37.12
N ASP A 164 21.99 -29.67 -37.72
CA ASP A 164 21.68 -30.73 -38.68
C ASP A 164 20.87 -30.20 -39.86
N ASP A 165 21.56 -29.51 -40.77
CA ASP A 165 21.03 -29.15 -42.08
C ASP A 165 22.11 -29.40 -43.15
N HIS A 166 22.34 -30.70 -43.46
CA HIS A 166 22.59 -31.21 -44.82
C HIS A 166 22.94 -32.71 -44.79
N LYS A 167 22.01 -33.57 -45.25
CA LYS A 167 22.19 -34.50 -46.40
C LYS A 167 21.08 -35.54 -46.49
N ASP A 168 20.51 -35.62 -47.69
CA ASP A 168 19.66 -36.69 -48.20
C ASP A 168 20.38 -38.05 -48.24
N HIS A 169 19.65 -39.13 -47.90
CA HIS A 169 19.41 -40.36 -48.70
C HIS A 169 19.28 -41.65 -47.86
N HIS A 170 18.12 -42.29 -48.04
CA HIS A 170 17.80 -43.73 -48.04
C HIS A 170 18.22 -44.71 -46.90
N GLU A 171 17.17 -45.33 -46.36
CA GLU A 171 16.97 -46.72 -45.91
C GLU A 171 17.74 -47.30 -44.69
N GLU A 172 16.93 -47.61 -43.67
CA GLU A 172 16.95 -48.76 -42.75
C GLU A 172 18.23 -49.04 -41.93
N SER A 173 18.28 -48.53 -40.69
CA SER A 173 18.63 -49.28 -39.46
C SER A 173 18.77 -48.36 -38.23
N ASP A 174 18.42 -48.92 -37.06
CA ASP A 174 18.78 -48.48 -35.70
C ASP A 174 18.05 -47.30 -35.03
N HIS A 175 16.77 -47.52 -34.71
CA HIS A 175 16.11 -46.89 -33.56
C HIS A 175 16.71 -47.42 -32.24
N LYS A 176 17.86 -46.92 -31.79
CA LYS A 176 18.35 -47.19 -30.41
C LYS A 176 19.30 -46.15 -29.79
N ILE A 177 19.32 -44.91 -30.26
CA ILE A 177 20.28 -43.89 -29.75
C ILE A 177 19.62 -42.77 -28.92
N GLU A 178 18.32 -42.49 -29.04
CA GLU A 178 17.69 -41.39 -28.28
C GLU A 178 17.25 -41.75 -26.85
N LEU A 179 17.02 -43.02 -26.49
CA LEU A 179 16.48 -43.35 -25.16
C LEU A 179 17.52 -43.24 -24.03
N HIS A 180 18.81 -43.44 -24.33
CA HIS A 180 19.87 -43.50 -23.30
C HIS A 180 20.44 -42.13 -22.89
N SER A 181 20.26 -41.07 -23.69
CA SER A 181 20.72 -39.71 -23.33
C SER A 181 19.79 -39.03 -22.33
N PHE A 182 18.47 -39.16 -22.52
CA PHE A 182 17.47 -38.59 -21.60
C PHE A 182 17.59 -39.15 -20.18
N ASP A 183 17.86 -40.46 -20.04
CA ASP A 183 18.06 -41.08 -18.72
C ASP A 183 19.30 -40.50 -18.01
N LYS A 184 20.40 -40.27 -18.74
CA LYS A 184 21.66 -39.76 -18.17
C LYS A 184 21.54 -38.30 -17.69
N GLU A 185 20.76 -37.49 -18.38
CA GLU A 185 20.48 -36.10 -18.00
C GLU A 185 19.58 -36.01 -16.77
N ALA A 186 18.54 -36.84 -16.72
CA ALA A 186 17.68 -36.96 -15.55
C ALA A 186 18.47 -37.46 -14.32
N GLU A 187 19.34 -38.47 -14.48
CA GLU A 187 20.21 -38.96 -13.41
C GLU A 187 21.17 -37.87 -12.88
N ASN A 188 21.78 -37.10 -13.78
CA ASN A 188 22.66 -35.99 -13.40
C ASN A 188 21.90 -34.89 -12.65
N MET A 189 20.68 -34.56 -13.09
CA MET A 189 19.80 -33.61 -12.40
C MET A 189 19.44 -34.11 -11.00
N ILE A 190 19.01 -35.36 -10.86
CA ILE A 190 18.69 -35.97 -9.56
C ILE A 190 19.90 -35.89 -8.63
N LYS A 191 21.10 -36.20 -9.12
CA LYS A 191 22.34 -36.13 -8.33
C LYS A 191 22.65 -34.69 -7.88
N LYS A 192 22.53 -33.71 -8.79
CA LYS A 192 22.71 -32.28 -8.49
C LYS A 192 21.75 -31.83 -7.39
N VAL A 193 20.46 -32.17 -7.53
CA VAL A 193 19.41 -31.79 -6.57
C VAL A 193 19.62 -32.45 -5.22
N LYS A 194 19.94 -33.75 -5.17
CA LYS A 194 20.22 -34.44 -3.90
C LYS A 194 21.42 -33.84 -3.18
N GLN A 195 22.46 -33.43 -3.92
CA GLN A 195 23.61 -32.73 -3.35
C GLN A 195 23.22 -31.35 -2.81
N ALA A 196 22.44 -30.56 -3.56
CA ALA A 196 21.93 -29.27 -3.12
C ALA A 196 21.08 -29.38 -1.84
N LEU A 197 20.21 -30.39 -1.77
CA LEU A 197 19.39 -30.68 -0.59
C LEU A 197 20.25 -31.06 0.62
N ALA A 198 21.29 -31.87 0.43
CA ALA A 198 22.24 -32.25 1.49
C ALA A 198 23.05 -31.05 2.00
N ASN A 199 23.36 -30.08 1.13
CA ASN A 199 24.03 -28.83 1.47
C ASN A 199 23.11 -27.82 2.18
N GLY A 200 21.81 -28.09 2.25
CA GLY A 200 20.81 -27.15 2.79
C GLY A 200 20.57 -25.94 1.87
N GLU A 201 20.68 -26.13 0.55
CA GLU A 201 20.39 -25.05 -0.41
C GLU A 201 18.90 -24.72 -0.44
N GLY A 202 18.62 -23.42 -0.52
CA GLY A 202 17.27 -22.87 -0.68
C GLY A 202 17.09 -22.13 -2.00
N CYS A 203 15.87 -21.64 -2.21
CA CYS A 203 15.53 -20.85 -3.38
C CYS A 203 14.73 -19.60 -3.02
N ARG A 204 15.11 -18.45 -3.57
CA ARG A 204 14.27 -17.24 -3.54
C ARG A 204 13.67 -17.00 -4.91
N VAL A 205 12.34 -16.95 -4.94
CA VAL A 205 11.55 -16.67 -6.12
C VAL A 205 11.10 -15.22 -6.04
N TYR A 206 11.42 -14.41 -7.03
CA TYR A 206 10.92 -13.05 -7.10
C TYR A 206 10.58 -12.65 -8.53
N GLY A 207 9.56 -11.82 -8.72
CA GLY A 207 9.14 -11.43 -10.06
C GLY A 207 7.73 -10.90 -10.12
N VAL A 208 7.25 -10.72 -11.36
CA VAL A 208 5.90 -10.28 -11.66
C VAL A 208 5.22 -11.35 -12.50
N LEU A 209 4.02 -11.73 -12.09
CA LEU A 209 3.18 -12.70 -12.75
C LEU A 209 1.95 -11.98 -13.32
N ASP A 210 1.89 -11.84 -14.65
CA ASP A 210 0.79 -11.15 -15.33
C ASP A 210 -0.36 -12.13 -15.61
N VAL A 211 -1.39 -12.13 -14.77
CA VAL A 211 -2.58 -12.98 -14.96
C VAL A 211 -3.77 -12.18 -15.46
N GLN A 212 -4.79 -12.88 -15.98
CA GLN A 212 -6.08 -12.24 -16.24
C GLN A 212 -6.79 -11.88 -14.92
N ARG A 213 -7.54 -10.77 -14.90
CA ARG A 213 -8.38 -10.35 -13.76
C ARG A 213 -9.64 -11.21 -13.64
N VAL A 214 -9.44 -12.48 -13.33
CA VAL A 214 -10.46 -13.49 -13.04
C VAL A 214 -10.03 -14.29 -11.82
N ALA A 215 -10.95 -14.95 -11.13
CA ALA A 215 -10.54 -15.85 -10.06
C ALA A 215 -9.64 -16.97 -10.62
N GLY A 216 -8.71 -17.42 -9.80
CA GLY A 216 -7.69 -18.36 -10.21
C GLY A 216 -6.88 -18.85 -9.03
N ASN A 217 -5.86 -19.64 -9.32
CA ASN A 217 -4.86 -20.00 -8.35
C ASN A 217 -3.49 -19.99 -9.00
N PHE A 218 -2.51 -19.48 -8.27
CA PHE A 218 -1.12 -19.77 -8.56
C PHE A 218 -0.54 -20.58 -7.42
N HIS A 219 0.39 -21.45 -7.71
CA HIS A 219 1.01 -22.28 -6.71
C HIS A 219 2.48 -22.51 -7.00
N ILE A 220 3.24 -22.63 -5.92
CA ILE A 220 4.64 -22.99 -5.97
C ILE A 220 4.77 -24.43 -5.48
N SER A 221 5.34 -25.28 -6.30
CA SER A 221 5.40 -26.72 -6.04
C SER A 221 6.73 -27.32 -6.48
N VAL A 222 6.89 -28.61 -6.18
CA VAL A 222 7.97 -29.44 -6.72
C VAL A 222 7.50 -30.35 -7.87
N HIS A 223 6.23 -30.23 -8.29
CA HIS A 223 5.63 -31.12 -9.29
C HIS A 223 5.68 -30.58 -10.71
N GLY A 224 6.22 -29.37 -10.94
CA GLY A 224 6.51 -28.93 -12.31
C GLY A 224 7.56 -29.82 -12.98
N LEU A 225 8.40 -30.49 -12.17
CA LEU A 225 9.21 -31.61 -12.61
C LEU A 225 8.34 -32.87 -12.76
N ASN A 226 8.68 -33.75 -13.71
CA ASN A 226 8.02 -35.05 -13.86
C ASN A 226 7.86 -35.73 -12.49
N ILE A 227 6.63 -36.09 -12.13
CA ILE A 227 6.25 -36.62 -10.82
C ILE A 227 7.09 -37.83 -10.40
N PHE A 228 7.53 -38.63 -11.37
CA PHE A 228 8.41 -39.78 -11.13
C PHE A 228 9.82 -39.35 -10.69
N ILE A 229 10.34 -38.24 -11.22
CA ILE A 229 11.63 -37.67 -10.84
C ILE A 229 11.55 -37.06 -9.44
N ALA A 230 10.48 -36.31 -9.15
CA ALA A 230 10.25 -35.76 -7.81
C ALA A 230 10.18 -36.87 -6.75
N GLN A 231 9.51 -37.99 -7.06
CA GLN A 231 9.46 -39.17 -6.18
C GLN A 231 10.85 -39.77 -5.90
N MET A 232 11.73 -39.83 -6.91
CA MET A 232 13.10 -40.33 -6.75
C MET A 232 14.00 -39.39 -5.95
N ILE A 233 13.76 -38.09 -6.02
CA ILE A 233 14.53 -37.06 -5.30
C ILE A 233 14.18 -37.05 -3.81
N PHE A 234 12.88 -37.01 -3.50
CA PHE A 234 12.39 -36.83 -2.13
C PHE A 234 12.03 -38.12 -1.41
N GLU A 235 12.08 -39.28 -2.08
CA GLU A 235 11.73 -40.59 -1.49
C GLU A 235 10.26 -40.66 -1.02
N GLY A 236 9.41 -39.76 -1.51
CA GLY A 236 8.00 -39.65 -1.13
C GLY A 236 7.53 -38.21 -0.96
N SER A 237 6.22 -38.00 -1.10
CA SER A 237 5.57 -36.71 -0.83
C SER A 237 5.66 -36.31 0.66
N SER A 238 5.84 -37.27 1.57
CA SER A 238 5.94 -37.06 3.02
C SER A 238 7.24 -36.38 3.48
N HIS A 239 8.28 -36.35 2.64
CA HIS A 239 9.61 -35.81 2.99
C HIS A 239 9.89 -34.43 2.42
N VAL A 240 8.97 -33.85 1.64
CA VAL A 240 9.15 -32.50 1.07
C VAL A 240 8.84 -31.44 2.11
N ASN A 241 9.80 -30.54 2.33
CA ASN A 241 9.63 -29.43 3.26
C ASN A 241 9.33 -28.12 2.51
N VAL A 242 8.06 -27.73 2.46
CA VAL A 242 7.59 -26.48 1.82
C VAL A 242 7.58 -25.28 2.79
N SER A 243 8.51 -25.28 3.75
CA SER A 243 8.75 -24.10 4.60
C SER A 243 9.06 -22.90 3.71
N HIS A 244 8.48 -21.75 4.02
CA HIS A 244 8.64 -20.57 3.19
C HIS A 244 8.52 -19.26 3.98
N ILE A 245 9.09 -18.22 3.38
CA ILE A 245 9.08 -16.84 3.84
C ILE A 245 8.45 -16.01 2.74
N ILE A 246 7.42 -15.25 3.06
CA ILE A 246 6.79 -14.30 2.15
C ILE A 246 7.36 -12.94 2.49
N HIS A 247 8.26 -12.42 1.64
CA HIS A 247 8.82 -11.09 1.83
C HIS A 247 7.85 -10.02 1.35
N ASP A 248 7.31 -10.24 0.15
CA ASP A 248 6.39 -9.31 -0.51
C ASP A 248 5.40 -10.09 -1.37
N LEU A 249 4.11 -9.82 -1.21
CA LEU A 249 3.08 -10.29 -2.13
C LEU A 249 2.07 -9.18 -2.37
N SER A 250 2.00 -8.69 -3.61
CA SER A 250 1.05 -7.62 -3.97
C SER A 250 0.33 -7.90 -5.28
N PHE A 251 -0.89 -7.38 -5.38
CA PHE A 251 -1.74 -7.49 -6.56
C PHE A 251 -1.89 -6.10 -7.17
N GLY A 252 -1.10 -5.80 -8.20
CA GLY A 252 -1.02 -4.45 -8.78
C GLY A 252 0.07 -3.57 -8.15
N PRO A 253 0.16 -2.31 -8.61
CA PRO A 253 1.10 -1.33 -8.09
C PRO A 253 0.73 -0.93 -6.65
N LYS A 254 1.74 -0.62 -5.83
CA LYS A 254 1.55 -0.16 -4.45
C LYS A 254 1.21 1.32 -4.38
N TYR A 255 0.45 1.73 -3.37
CA TYR A 255 0.16 3.12 -3.06
C TYR A 255 0.64 3.48 -1.64
N PRO A 256 0.84 4.77 -1.33
CA PRO A 256 1.35 5.18 -0.02
C PRO A 256 0.43 4.72 1.13
N GLY A 257 1.00 4.04 2.12
CA GLY A 257 0.27 3.56 3.30
C GLY A 257 -0.43 2.21 3.14
N ILE A 258 -0.30 1.52 1.99
CA ILE A 258 -0.74 0.13 1.88
C ILE A 258 0.16 -0.77 2.73
N HIS A 259 -0.46 -1.66 3.50
CA HIS A 259 0.23 -2.72 4.23
C HIS A 259 -0.44 -4.05 3.87
N ASN A 260 0.27 -4.93 3.16
CA ASN A 260 -0.30 -6.23 2.79
C ASN A 260 -0.23 -7.20 3.98
N PRO A 261 -1.23 -8.07 4.17
CA PRO A 261 -1.29 -8.96 5.33
C PRO A 261 -0.23 -10.07 5.34
N LEU A 262 0.35 -10.42 4.18
CA LEU A 262 1.33 -11.51 4.06
C LEU A 262 2.79 -11.05 4.03
N ASP A 263 3.05 -9.74 3.98
CA ASP A 263 4.41 -9.20 3.91
C ASP A 263 5.18 -9.51 5.21
N GLY A 264 6.39 -10.08 5.06
CA GLY A 264 7.25 -10.49 6.17
C GLY A 264 6.78 -11.73 6.95
N THR A 265 5.83 -12.51 6.41
CA THR A 265 5.33 -13.71 7.10
C THR A 265 6.24 -14.93 6.90
N LEU A 266 6.39 -15.75 7.94
CA LEU A 266 7.22 -16.94 7.96
C LEU A 266 6.39 -18.18 8.33
N ARG A 267 6.51 -19.26 7.56
CA ARG A 267 5.88 -20.56 7.86
C ARG A 267 6.94 -21.66 7.80
N ILE A 268 7.30 -22.21 8.96
CA ILE A 268 8.27 -23.29 9.08
C ILE A 268 7.57 -24.58 9.53
N LEU A 269 7.76 -25.64 8.76
CA LEU A 269 7.31 -26.99 9.07
C LEU A 269 8.35 -27.72 9.93
N ARG A 270 7.89 -28.44 10.96
CA ARG A 270 8.74 -29.25 11.84
C ARG A 270 8.29 -30.72 11.76
N GLY A 271 8.92 -31.49 10.86
CA GLY A 271 8.69 -32.93 10.75
C GLY A 271 7.36 -33.35 10.10
N ALA A 272 6.59 -32.40 9.55
CA ALA A 272 5.39 -32.68 8.78
C ALA A 272 5.53 -32.13 7.37
N SER A 273 5.08 -32.90 6.38
CA SER A 273 4.90 -32.45 5.01
C SER A 273 3.41 -32.19 4.75
N GLY A 274 3.11 -31.20 3.91
CA GLY A 274 1.74 -30.78 3.66
C GLY A 274 1.65 -29.65 2.66
N ALA A 275 0.42 -29.25 2.35
CA ALA A 275 0.14 -28.12 1.50
C ALA A 275 -0.32 -26.90 2.30
N PHE A 276 0.28 -25.75 2.05
CA PHE A 276 -0.24 -24.47 2.52
C PHE A 276 -1.21 -23.91 1.49
N LYS A 277 -2.37 -23.45 1.93
CA LYS A 277 -3.39 -22.83 1.09
C LYS A 277 -3.73 -21.46 1.65
N TYR A 278 -3.48 -20.44 0.84
CA TYR A 278 -3.84 -19.07 1.10
C TYR A 278 -5.07 -18.73 0.26
N TYR A 279 -6.19 -18.50 0.92
CA TYR A 279 -7.42 -18.01 0.30
C TYR A 279 -7.41 -16.49 0.34
N ILE A 280 -7.23 -15.88 -0.82
CA ILE A 280 -7.05 -14.44 -1.00
C ILE A 280 -8.33 -13.85 -1.60
N LYS A 281 -8.90 -12.86 -0.92
CA LYS A 281 -10.00 -12.06 -1.48
C LYS A 281 -9.46 -10.70 -1.90
N ILE A 282 -9.35 -10.49 -3.21
CA ILE A 282 -8.83 -9.26 -3.81
C ILE A 282 -9.97 -8.23 -3.88
N VAL A 283 -9.72 -7.03 -3.39
CA VAL A 283 -10.63 -5.88 -3.45
C VAL A 283 -10.03 -4.84 -4.40
N PRO A 284 -10.58 -4.70 -5.63
CA PRO A 284 -10.16 -3.67 -6.56
C PRO A 284 -10.21 -2.29 -5.90
N THR A 285 -9.13 -1.53 -6.03
CA THR A 285 -9.00 -0.23 -5.38
C THR A 285 -8.50 0.81 -6.38
N GLU A 286 -9.12 1.99 -6.39
CA GLU A 286 -8.65 3.11 -7.20
C GLU A 286 -8.11 4.20 -6.28
N TYR A 287 -6.83 4.52 -6.40
CA TYR A 287 -6.23 5.63 -5.66
C TYR A 287 -6.22 6.89 -6.52
N LYS A 288 -6.97 7.91 -6.11
CA LYS A 288 -7.09 9.19 -6.81
C LYS A 288 -6.24 10.23 -6.09
N TYR A 289 -5.12 10.59 -6.72
CA TYR A 289 -4.22 11.64 -6.24
C TYR A 289 -4.88 13.03 -6.35
N ILE A 290 -4.36 14.00 -5.61
CA ILE A 290 -4.76 15.42 -5.75
C ILE A 290 -4.49 15.95 -7.16
N SER A 291 -3.50 15.40 -7.86
CA SER A 291 -3.20 15.68 -9.28
C SER A 291 -4.32 15.24 -10.23
N LYS A 292 -5.34 14.52 -9.73
CA LYS A 292 -6.39 13.81 -10.48
C LYS A 292 -5.92 12.59 -11.27
N GLU A 293 -4.67 12.18 -11.09
CA GLU A 293 -4.19 10.90 -11.56
C GLU A 293 -4.87 9.77 -10.79
N VAL A 294 -5.29 8.73 -11.51
CA VAL A 294 -5.96 7.56 -10.95
C VAL A 294 -5.03 6.37 -11.09
N LEU A 295 -4.57 5.83 -9.97
CA LEU A 295 -3.74 4.63 -9.92
C LEU A 295 -4.65 3.42 -9.62
N PRO A 296 -4.83 2.49 -10.57
CA PRO A 296 -5.51 1.23 -10.31
C PRO A 296 -4.59 0.33 -9.47
N THR A 297 -5.07 -0.10 -8.31
CA THR A 297 -4.35 -0.93 -7.35
C THR A 297 -5.33 -1.94 -6.74
N ASN A 298 -4.84 -2.85 -5.90
CA ASN A 298 -5.73 -3.77 -5.19
C ASN A 298 -5.30 -3.89 -3.74
N GLN A 299 -6.30 -4.04 -2.88
CA GLN A 299 -6.13 -4.50 -1.52
C GLN A 299 -6.55 -5.97 -1.46
N PHE A 300 -6.16 -6.68 -0.42
CA PHE A 300 -6.63 -8.04 -0.25
C PHE A 300 -6.70 -8.45 1.22
N SER A 301 -7.57 -9.41 1.50
CA SER A 301 -7.59 -10.15 2.76
C SER A 301 -7.19 -11.60 2.52
N VAL A 302 -6.68 -12.25 3.56
CA VAL A 302 -6.16 -13.62 3.47
C VAL A 302 -6.72 -14.48 4.59
N THR A 303 -7.06 -15.72 4.24
CA THR A 303 -7.28 -16.82 5.19
C THR A 303 -6.30 -17.93 4.89
N GLU A 304 -5.64 -18.44 5.93
CA GLU A 304 -4.59 -19.45 5.80
C GLU A 304 -5.12 -20.82 6.24
N TYR A 305 -4.76 -21.86 5.49
CA TYR A 305 -5.08 -23.24 5.83
C TYR A 305 -3.88 -24.15 5.54
N PHE A 306 -3.49 -24.94 6.53
CA PHE A 306 -2.47 -25.97 6.36
C PHE A 306 -3.14 -27.35 6.28
N SER A 307 -2.85 -28.08 5.21
CA SER A 307 -3.32 -29.46 5.00
C SER A 307 -2.13 -30.41 5.13
N PRO A 308 -1.99 -31.17 6.23
CA PRO A 308 -0.97 -32.22 6.30
C PRO A 308 -1.25 -33.29 5.25
N ILE A 309 -0.19 -33.92 4.75
CA ILE A 309 -0.25 -35.00 3.78
C ILE A 309 0.15 -36.30 4.49
N ASN A 310 -0.64 -37.36 4.29
CA ASN A 310 -0.28 -38.71 4.73
C ASN A 310 0.51 -39.43 3.63
N GLU A 311 1.29 -40.45 3.99
CA GLU A 311 2.12 -41.22 3.03
C GLU A 311 1.33 -41.87 1.89
N PHE A 312 0.04 -42.14 2.10
CA PHE A 312 -0.85 -42.75 1.08
C PHE A 312 -1.53 -41.73 0.15
N ASP A 313 -1.43 -40.43 0.45
CA ASP A 313 -2.02 -39.40 -0.38
C ASP A 313 -1.17 -39.21 -1.65
N ARG A 314 -1.81 -39.34 -2.82
CA ARG A 314 -1.19 -39.07 -4.13
C ARG A 314 -0.95 -37.58 -4.42
N LYS A 315 -1.06 -36.73 -3.39
CA LYS A 315 -0.96 -35.27 -3.52
C LYS A 315 0.45 -34.84 -3.16
N TRP A 316 1.00 -33.93 -3.95
CA TRP A 316 2.30 -33.34 -3.68
C TRP A 316 2.17 -32.09 -2.81
N PRO A 317 3.11 -31.88 -1.88
CA PRO A 317 3.20 -30.67 -1.07
C PRO A 317 3.45 -29.46 -1.97
N ALA A 318 2.70 -28.39 -1.71
CA ALA A 318 2.83 -27.15 -2.44
C ALA A 318 2.27 -25.98 -1.62
N VAL A 319 2.63 -24.77 -2.05
CA VAL A 319 2.09 -23.53 -1.50
C VAL A 319 1.14 -22.94 -2.52
N TYR A 320 -0.16 -23.03 -2.23
CA TYR A 320 -1.24 -22.56 -3.09
C TYR A 320 -1.73 -21.18 -2.67
N PHE A 321 -1.91 -20.30 -3.64
CA PHE A 321 -2.55 -19.00 -3.50
C PHE A 321 -3.81 -19.00 -4.36
N LEU A 322 -4.94 -19.27 -3.72
CA LEU A 322 -6.25 -19.25 -4.36
C LEU A 322 -6.83 -17.86 -4.21
N TYR A 323 -7.02 -17.15 -5.31
CA TYR A 323 -7.47 -15.77 -5.27
C TYR A 323 -8.81 -15.58 -6.01
N ASP A 324 -9.64 -14.72 -5.45
CA ASP A 324 -10.95 -14.36 -6.01
C ASP A 324 -11.23 -12.87 -5.80
N PHE A 325 -11.96 -12.26 -6.74
CA PHE A 325 -12.26 -10.84 -6.72
C PHE A 325 -13.54 -10.54 -5.94
N SER A 326 -13.50 -9.47 -5.15
CA SER A 326 -14.67 -8.89 -4.50
C SER A 326 -15.51 -8.16 -5.54
N PRO A 327 -16.85 -8.28 -5.50
CA PRO A 327 -17.73 -7.51 -6.37
C PRO A 327 -17.80 -6.01 -6.01
N ILE A 328 -16.99 -5.56 -5.05
CA ILE A 328 -16.95 -4.19 -4.53
C ILE A 328 -15.58 -3.59 -4.87
N THR A 329 -15.59 -2.37 -5.37
CA THR A 329 -14.42 -1.54 -5.62
C THR A 329 -14.33 -0.42 -4.58
N VAL A 330 -13.12 -0.19 -4.06
CA VAL A 330 -12.86 0.90 -3.11
C VAL A 330 -12.17 2.05 -3.83
N THR A 331 -12.80 3.22 -3.88
CA THR A 331 -12.14 4.45 -4.36
C THR A 331 -11.58 5.22 -3.17
N ILE A 332 -10.25 5.37 -3.14
CA ILE A 332 -9.53 6.20 -2.17
C ILE A 332 -9.22 7.53 -2.84
N ARG A 333 -9.71 8.64 -2.27
CA ARG A 333 -9.45 9.99 -2.81
C ARG A 333 -8.61 10.78 -1.84
N GLU A 334 -7.50 11.32 -2.32
CA GLU A 334 -6.78 12.36 -1.59
C GLU A 334 -7.47 13.71 -1.75
N GLU A 335 -7.90 14.29 -0.63
CA GLU A 335 -8.54 15.59 -0.60
C GLU A 335 -7.73 16.58 0.25
N ARG A 336 -7.92 17.87 -0.07
CA ARG A 336 -7.44 18.97 0.76
C ARG A 336 -8.62 19.59 1.49
N ARG A 337 -8.36 20.05 2.72
CA ARG A 337 -9.37 20.74 3.51
C ARG A 337 -9.76 22.05 2.84
N SER A 338 -11.03 22.43 2.98
CA SER A 338 -11.51 23.69 2.43
C SER A 338 -10.84 24.88 3.11
N PHE A 339 -10.59 25.94 2.35
CA PHE A 339 -9.97 27.16 2.88
C PHE A 339 -10.82 27.83 3.96
N LEU A 340 -12.16 27.73 3.87
CA LEU A 340 -13.07 28.26 4.88
C LEU A 340 -12.90 27.56 6.23
N HIS A 341 -12.67 26.23 6.22
CA HIS A 341 -12.41 25.47 7.44
C HIS A 341 -11.08 25.88 8.10
N PHE A 342 -10.10 26.33 7.32
CA PHE A 342 -8.86 26.88 7.88
C PHE A 342 -9.09 28.24 8.55
N ILE A 343 -9.80 29.16 7.90
CA ILE A 343 -10.09 30.48 8.47
C ILE A 343 -10.86 30.36 9.79
N THR A 344 -11.89 29.50 9.84
CA THR A 344 -12.68 29.34 11.07
C THR A 344 -11.83 28.83 12.23
N ARG A 345 -10.92 27.88 11.98
CA ARG A 345 -9.97 27.39 13.00
C ARG A 345 -8.92 28.43 13.39
N LEU A 346 -8.43 29.21 12.44
CA LEU A 346 -7.50 30.30 12.72
C LEU A 346 -8.13 31.34 13.63
N CYS A 347 -9.38 31.75 13.37
CA CYS A 347 -10.13 32.66 14.24
C CYS A 347 -10.31 32.08 15.65
N ALA A 348 -10.58 30.78 15.76
CA ALA A 348 -10.71 30.10 17.05
C ALA A 348 -9.38 30.11 17.84
N VAL A 349 -8.24 29.88 17.17
CA VAL A 349 -6.91 29.95 17.80
C VAL A 349 -6.60 31.37 18.27
N LEU A 350 -6.86 32.39 17.44
CA LEU A 350 -6.62 33.79 17.81
C LEU A 350 -7.52 34.23 18.99
N GLY A 351 -8.81 33.89 18.96
CA GLY A 351 -9.73 34.20 20.04
C GLY A 351 -9.41 33.44 21.34
N GLY A 352 -9.09 32.15 21.24
CA GLY A 352 -8.75 31.31 22.38
C GLY A 352 -7.45 31.73 23.07
N THR A 353 -6.40 32.05 22.30
CA THR A 353 -5.13 32.53 22.85
C THR A 353 -5.28 33.88 23.55
N PHE A 354 -6.06 34.81 22.98
CA PHE A 354 -6.34 36.10 23.62
C PHE A 354 -7.11 35.98 24.94
N ALA A 355 -8.09 35.08 25.00
CA ALA A 355 -8.81 34.80 26.24
C ALA A 355 -7.90 34.16 27.30
N LEU A 356 -7.05 33.21 26.90
CA LEU A 356 -6.12 32.52 27.80
C LEU A 356 -5.05 33.45 28.37
N THR A 357 -4.46 34.35 27.58
CA THR A 357 -3.47 35.32 28.09
C THR A 357 -4.12 36.27 29.10
N GLY A 358 -5.35 36.74 28.85
CA GLY A 358 -6.08 37.57 29.80
C GLY A 358 -6.46 36.86 31.11
N MET A 359 -6.77 35.56 31.05
CA MET A 359 -6.98 34.75 32.26
C MET A 359 -5.69 34.49 33.03
N LEU A 360 -4.60 34.19 32.32
CA LEU A 360 -3.28 33.96 32.90
C LEU A 360 -2.73 35.21 33.60
N ASP A 361 -2.91 36.39 33.01
CA ASP A 361 -2.48 37.65 33.63
C ASP A 361 -3.21 37.90 34.96
N ARG A 362 -4.54 37.75 34.98
CA ARG A 362 -5.33 37.86 36.22
C ARG A 362 -4.92 36.83 37.27
N TRP A 363 -4.69 35.60 36.86
CA TRP A 363 -4.32 34.52 37.77
C TRP A 363 -2.92 34.75 38.35
N MET A 364 -1.96 35.14 37.52
CA MET A 364 -0.61 35.50 37.93
C MET A 364 -0.60 36.69 38.88
N TYR A 365 -1.39 37.75 38.60
CA TYR A 365 -1.53 38.88 39.51
C TYR A 365 -2.03 38.45 40.89
N ARG A 366 -3.09 37.61 40.94
CA ARG A 366 -3.61 37.04 42.20
C ARG A 366 -2.60 36.16 42.91
N PHE A 367 -1.81 35.38 42.17
CA PHE A 367 -0.80 34.50 42.73
C PHE A 367 0.35 35.30 43.35
N ILE A 368 0.82 36.34 42.66
CA ILE A 368 1.83 37.26 43.19
C ILE A 368 1.29 37.97 44.42
N GLU A 369 0.05 38.47 44.39
CA GLU A 369 -0.60 39.12 45.54
C GLU A 369 -0.73 38.17 46.75
N ALA A 370 -1.06 36.89 46.52
CA ALA A 370 -1.18 35.88 47.57
C ALA A 370 0.18 35.49 48.18
N VAL A 371 1.24 35.41 47.37
CA VAL A 371 2.59 35.03 47.81
C VAL A 371 3.32 36.22 48.47
N THR A 372 3.07 37.45 48.03
CA THR A 372 3.73 38.65 48.57
C THR A 372 3.02 39.25 49.79
N LYS A 373 1.78 38.85 50.10
CA LYS A 373 1.14 39.25 51.36
C LYS A 373 1.87 38.59 52.54
N PRO A 374 2.55 39.36 53.42
CA PRO A 374 3.10 38.78 54.64
C PRO A 374 1.95 38.31 55.52
N ASN A 375 2.09 37.12 56.12
CA ASN A 375 1.22 36.65 57.19
C ASN A 375 1.31 37.61 58.39
N THR A 376 0.44 38.62 58.45
CA THR A 376 0.16 39.38 59.67
C THR A 376 -0.69 38.51 60.60
N SER A 377 -0.09 37.46 61.15
CA SER A 377 -0.65 36.69 62.26
C SER A 377 0.42 36.39 63.32
N SER A 378 0.98 37.44 63.93
CA SER A 378 1.75 37.32 65.19
C SER A 378 1.97 38.63 65.96
N ILE A 379 1.00 39.56 66.00
CA ILE A 379 1.02 40.66 66.98
C ILE A 379 -0.38 40.80 67.61
N LEU A 380 -0.64 39.96 68.61
CA LEU A 380 -1.55 40.18 69.74
C LEU A 380 -1.46 38.95 70.65
N ARG A 381 -0.42 38.90 71.47
CA ARG A 381 -0.44 38.17 72.75
C ARG A 381 0.48 38.83 73.74
#